data_AF-A0A3D5VJ10-F1
#
_entry.id   AF-A0A3D5VJ10-F1
#
_cell.length_a   1.000
_cell.length_b   1.000
_cell.length_c   1.000
_cell.angle_alpha   90.00
_cell.angle_beta   90.00
_cell.angle_gamma   90.00
#
_symmetry.space_group_name_H-M   'P 1'
#
loop_
_entity.id
_entity.type
_entity.pdbx_description
1 polymer ?
#
loop_
_entity_poly.entity_id
_entity_poly.type
_entity_poly.pdbx_seq_one_letter_code
_entity_poly.pdbx_strand_id
1 'polypeptide(L)' 'MQKSWLKGSLLVAVMVLITVAGFFYTPYPPNQMNIQRPLEPPDSEHLLGTDNFGRDIFSRIMVGGRPAFEAG' A
#
# COMPACT_ATOMS: atom_id res chain seq x y z
N MET A 1 -8.48 27.55 -17.82
CA MET A 1 -7.49 26.96 -16.86
C MET A 1 -8.03 25.61 -16.41
N GLN A 2 -7.41 24.50 -16.85
CA GLN A 2 -7.89 23.15 -16.50
C GLN A 2 -7.60 22.85 -15.02
N LYS A 3 -8.60 22.35 -14.27
CA LYS A 3 -8.49 21.91 -12.86
C LYS A 3 -7.69 20.59 -12.72
N SER A 4 -6.63 20.39 -13.50
CA SER A 4 -5.79 19.19 -13.46
C SER A 4 -5.14 18.99 -12.09
N TRP A 5 -4.80 20.08 -11.41
CA TRP A 5 -4.23 20.09 -10.05
C TRP A 5 -5.11 19.40 -9.01
N LEU A 6 -6.45 19.50 -9.12
CA LEU A 6 -7.36 18.83 -8.17
C LEU A 6 -7.21 17.31 -8.21
N LYS A 7 -6.98 16.74 -9.40
CA LYS A 7 -6.80 15.28 -9.54
C LYS A 7 -5.50 14.81 -8.87
N GLY A 8 -4.43 15.58 -9.03
CA GLY A 8 -3.16 15.33 -8.36
C GLY A 8 -3.28 15.44 -6.84
N SER A 9 -3.88 16.52 -6.34
CA SER A 9 -4.10 16.71 -4.90
C SER A 9 -4.97 15.61 -4.29
N LEU A 10 -6.00 15.14 -5.01
CA LEU A 10 -6.85 14.05 -4.55
C LEU A 10 -6.06 12.74 -4.44
N LEU A 11 -5.22 12.41 -5.42
CA LEU A 11 -4.37 11.21 -5.38
C LEU A 11 -3.41 11.24 -4.17
N VAL A 12 -2.75 12.38 -3.95
CA VAL A 12 -1.84 12.56 -2.81
C VAL A 12 -2.60 12.42 -1.49
N ALA A 13 -3.78 13.03 -1.36
CA ALA A 13 -4.60 12.91 -0.16
C ALA A 13 -4.98 11.44 0.13
N VAL A 14 -5.36 10.68 -0.90
CA VAL A 14 -5.65 9.24 -0.76
C VAL A 14 -4.41 8.46 -0.30
N MET A 15 -3.23 8.71 -0.89
CA MET A 15 -1.98 8.06 -0.50
C MET A 15 -1.59 8.36 0.96
N VAL A 16 -1.77 9.62 1.39
CA VAL A 16 -1.55 10.03 2.79
C VAL A 16 -2.50 9.29 3.71
N LEU A 17 -3.80 9.23 3.39
CA LEU A 17 -4.78 8.51 4.20
C LEU A 17 -4.46 7.01 4.33
N ILE A 18 -4.07 6.36 3.23
CA ILE A 18 -3.65 4.95 3.23
C ILE A 18 -2.42 4.76 4.11
N THR A 19 -1.44 5.66 4.02
CA THR A 19 -0.21 5.59 4.83
C THR A 19 -0.52 5.77 6.32
N VAL A 20 -1.33 6.77 6.67
CA VAL A 20 -1.75 7.04 8.04
C VAL A 20 -2.51 5.85 8.62
N ALA A 21 -3.45 5.25 7.86
CA ALA A 21 -4.13 4.02 8.26
C ALA A 21 -3.12 2.88 8.51
N GLY A 22 -2.09 2.80 7.67
CA GLY A 22 -1.00 1.84 7.80
C GLY A 22 -0.19 1.92 9.08
N PHE A 23 -0.16 3.05 9.79
CA PHE A 23 0.46 3.14 11.12
C PHE A 23 -0.32 2.37 12.19
N PHE A 24 -1.64 2.26 12.05
CA PHE A 24 -2.52 1.62 13.04
C PHE A 24 -2.88 0.18 12.67
N TYR A 25 -3.02 -0.12 11.37
CA TYR A 25 -3.51 -1.40 10.90
C TYR A 25 -2.97 -1.75 9.51
N THR A 26 -2.70 -3.03 9.28
CA THR A 26 -2.51 -3.63 7.96
C THR A 26 -3.24 -4.98 7.91
N PRO A 27 -3.89 -5.36 6.79
CA PRO A 27 -4.57 -6.66 6.69
C PRO A 27 -3.66 -7.86 6.93
N TYR A 28 -2.42 -7.78 6.43
CA TYR A 28 -1.40 -8.79 6.65
C TYR A 28 -0.12 -8.15 7.21
N PRO A 29 0.73 -8.91 7.91
CA PRO A 29 2.05 -8.42 8.30
C PRO A 29 2.89 -8.10 7.04
N PRO A 30 3.34 -6.84 6.85
CA PRO A 30 3.89 -6.37 5.58
C PRO A 30 5.22 -7.03 5.17
N ASN A 31 5.92 -7.66 6.12
CA ASN A 31 7.18 -8.36 5.90
C ASN A 31 7.03 -9.89 5.95
N GLN A 32 5.82 -10.42 6.17
CA GLN A 32 5.60 -11.86 6.19
C GLN A 32 5.63 -12.42 4.78
N MET A 33 6.64 -13.24 4.51
CA MET A 33 6.79 -13.92 3.22
C MET A 33 5.94 -15.19 3.17
N ASN A 34 5.38 -15.46 1.99
CA ASN A 34 4.67 -16.70 1.70
C ASN A 34 5.16 -17.29 0.37
N ILE A 35 6.15 -18.19 0.45
CA ILE A 35 6.74 -18.83 -0.73
C ILE A 35 5.77 -19.71 -1.53
N GLN A 36 4.59 -20.02 -0.99
CA GLN A 36 3.58 -20.83 -1.69
C GLN A 36 2.73 -20.00 -2.65
N ARG A 37 2.71 -18.66 -2.48
CA ARG A 37 1.85 -17.75 -3.25
C ARG A 37 2.62 -16.54 -3.81
N PRO A 38 3.71 -16.73 -4.56
CA PRO A 38 4.42 -15.62 -5.20
C PRO A 38 3.66 -15.13 -6.43
N LEU A 39 3.68 -13.81 -6.67
CA LEU A 39 3.10 -13.19 -7.87
C LEU A 39 1.63 -13.53 -8.13
N GLU A 40 0.86 -13.71 -7.06
CA GLU A 40 -0.56 -13.99 -7.16
C GLU A 40 -1.31 -12.72 -7.61
N PRO A 41 -2.24 -12.83 -8.58
CA PRO A 41 -3.05 -11.68 -8.99
C PRO A 41 -3.95 -11.18 -7.84
N PRO A 42 -4.57 -10.00 -7.98
CA PRO A 42 -5.54 -9.51 -7.02
C PRO A 42 -6.71 -10.49 -6.82
N ASP A 43 -7.02 -10.79 -5.56
CA ASP A 43 -8.16 -11.62 -5.18
C ASP A 43 -8.83 -11.12 -3.88
N SER A 44 -9.76 -11.91 -3.32
CA SER A 44 -10.47 -11.57 -2.09
C SER A 44 -9.60 -11.65 -0.83
N GLU A 45 -8.52 -12.43 -0.86
CA GLU A 45 -7.57 -12.55 0.25
C GLU A 45 -6.54 -11.41 0.17
N HIS A 46 -5.96 -11.18 -1.01
CA HIS A 46 -4.96 -10.16 -1.32
C HIS A 46 -5.53 -9.15 -2.31
N LEU A 47 -6.08 -8.03 -1.80
CA LEU A 47 -6.77 -6.99 -2.58
C LEU A 47 -5.98 -6.45 -3.78
N LEU A 48 -4.65 -6.45 -3.69
CA LEU A 48 -3.74 -6.02 -4.77
C LEU A 48 -2.79 -7.13 -5.22
N GLY A 49 -3.02 -8.36 -4.78
CA GLY A 49 -2.16 -9.51 -5.04
C GLY A 49 -0.90 -9.54 -4.17
N THR A 50 0.02 -10.41 -4.55
CA THR A 50 1.28 -10.62 -3.83
C THR A 50 2.51 -10.29 -4.68
N ASP A 51 3.63 -9.99 -4.02
CA ASP A 51 4.90 -9.77 -4.70
C ASP A 51 5.70 -11.06 -4.95
N ASN A 52 6.94 -10.93 -5.47
CA ASN A 52 7.85 -12.06 -5.74
C ASN A 52 8.15 -12.96 -4.52
N PHE A 53 7.89 -12.48 -3.30
CA PHE A 53 8.11 -13.21 -2.06
C PHE A 53 6.78 -13.64 -1.39
N GLY A 54 5.67 -13.47 -2.11
CA GLY A 54 4.32 -13.75 -1.61
C GLY A 54 3.85 -12.82 -0.51
N ARG A 55 4.41 -11.60 -0.43
CA ARG A 55 3.96 -10.59 0.53
C ARG A 55 2.78 -9.82 -0.04
N ASP A 56 1.81 -9.52 0.81
CA ASP A 56 0.63 -8.74 0.44
C ASP A 56 1.00 -7.30 0.00
N ILE A 57 0.68 -6.95 -1.26
CA ILE A 57 1.07 -5.67 -1.85
C ILE A 57 0.35 -4.50 -1.15
N PHE A 58 -0.92 -4.66 -0.79
CA PHE A 58 -1.70 -3.61 -0.16
C PHE A 58 -1.14 -3.21 1.21
N SER A 59 -0.85 -4.18 2.07
CA SER A 59 -0.20 -3.98 3.36
C SER A 59 1.17 -3.33 3.21
N ARG A 60 1.93 -3.68 2.16
CA ARG A 60 3.22 -3.03 1.86
C ARG A 60 3.06 -1.57 1.43
N ILE A 61 2.03 -1.22 0.67
CA ILE A 61 1.73 0.17 0.30
C ILE A 61 1.34 0.99 1.53
N MET A 62 0.51 0.43 2.42
CA MET A 62 0.09 1.08 3.67
C MET A 62 1.28 1.48 4.55
N VAL A 63 2.34 0.67 4.61
CA VAL A 63 3.55 1.00 5.38
C VAL A 63 4.65 1.69 4.56
N GLY A 64 4.55 1.67 3.23
CA GLY A 64 5.58 2.19 2.33
C GLY A 64 5.82 3.69 2.45
N GLY A 65 4.82 4.45 2.91
CA GLY A 65 4.95 5.88 3.18
C GLY A 65 5.57 6.24 4.53
N ARG A 66 5.75 5.28 5.46
CA ARG A 66 6.30 5.56 6.81
C ARG A 66 7.68 6.23 6.79
N PRO A 67 8.68 5.79 5.98
CA PRO A 67 9.98 6.43 5.94
C PRO A 67 9.91 7.91 5.52
N ALA A 68 8.93 8.30 4.72
CA ALA A 68 8.74 9.69 4.31
C ALA A 68 8.27 10.58 5.46
N PHE A 69 7.57 10.02 6.45
CA PHE A 69 7.16 10.72 7.67
C PHE A 69 8.24 10.71 8.75
N GLU A 70 9.06 9.66 8.82
CA GLU A 70 10.18 9.57 9.77
C GLU A 70 11.37 10.46 9.39
N ALA A 71 11.56 10.74 8.10
CA ALA A 71 12.63 11.60 7.59
C ALA A 71 12.29 13.11 7.60
N GLY A 72 11.05 13.46 7.90
CA GLY A 72 10.53 14.84 7.90
C GLY A 72 10.64 15.54 9.25
#